data_AF-A0A1M6S4Q1-F1
#
_entry.id   AF-A0A1M6S4Q1-F1
#
_cell.length_a   1.000
_cell.length_b   1.000
_cell.length_c   1.000
_cell.angle_alpha   90.00
_cell.angle_beta   90.00
_cell.angle_gamma   90.00
#
_symmetry.space_group_name_H-M   'P 1'
#
loop_
_entity.id
_entity.type
_entity.pdbx_description
1 polymer ?
#
loop_
_entity_poly.entity_id
_entity_poly.type
_entity_poly.pdbx_seq_one_letter_code
_entity_poly.pdbx_strand_id
1 'polypeptide(L)'
;MQLKKVAIIKNGIDIGRIIPFNMEQGEYDFKISFSKNDYEVNMYHFLLKVPEKVELDDMTSWEISYHRSTVLKPTVIHLKEKKNQPEYKPLPLKRLVDPSLYNEFPIPFMRIEIPTHLKGKNYKSKPKEHIEFDMEESNVAEFYLTNVNFDGEVFINKWPAVSFKLIVLSFEFFATNNLLTDKYKIKYFMPTDGQPHLASKEFIVNDDMKFYVNMYNNPELTGDKIKVTFIENEFAEALLGLSPVGYKNEQGEVEMQPAYKEDLGRDTMSSEEKRKWEYRFSNMRDKLESELKKAKRREW
;
A
#
# COMPACT_ATOMS: atom_id res chain seq x y z
N MET A 1 24.46 -9.09 3.43
CA MET A 1 24.02 -8.46 4.69
C MET A 1 22.93 -9.36 5.29
N GLN A 2 22.94 -9.71 6.57
CA GLN A 2 21.81 -10.50 7.12
C GLN A 2 20.63 -9.54 7.34
N LEU A 3 19.61 -9.61 6.49
CA LEU A 3 18.41 -8.80 6.64
C LEU A 3 17.68 -9.21 7.92
N LYS A 4 17.37 -8.21 8.74
CA LYS A 4 16.65 -8.39 10.00
C LYS A 4 15.15 -8.53 9.73
N LYS A 5 14.45 -9.24 10.62
CA LYS A 5 12.99 -9.28 10.59
C LYS A 5 12.46 -7.91 11.01
N VAL A 6 11.32 -7.48 10.51
CA VAL A 6 10.67 -6.26 10.97
C VAL A 6 9.58 -6.62 11.95
N ALA A 7 9.64 -6.08 13.17
CA ALA A 7 8.62 -6.25 14.19
C ALA A 7 7.57 -5.16 14.08
N ILE A 8 6.32 -5.56 13.82
CA ILE A 8 5.16 -4.66 13.86
C ILE A 8 4.70 -4.60 15.32
N ILE A 9 4.72 -3.40 15.89
CA ILE A 9 4.41 -3.13 17.28
C ILE A 9 3.33 -2.04 17.32
N LYS A 10 2.40 -2.14 18.28
CA LYS A 10 1.44 -1.07 18.56
C LYS A 10 1.33 -0.88 20.08
N ASN A 11 1.66 0.29 20.60
CA ASN A 11 1.60 0.59 22.04
C ASN A 11 2.28 -0.49 22.89
N GLY A 12 3.45 -0.97 22.45
CA GLY A 12 4.21 -2.03 23.11
C GLY A 12 3.63 -3.46 22.95
N ILE A 13 2.52 -3.64 22.23
CA ILE A 13 1.92 -4.94 21.92
C ILE A 13 2.58 -5.53 20.66
N ASP A 14 2.91 -6.82 20.71
CA ASP A 14 3.43 -7.60 19.59
C ASP A 14 2.31 -7.95 18.60
N ILE A 15 2.30 -7.27 17.45
CA ILE A 15 1.29 -7.46 16.41
C ILE A 15 1.74 -8.57 15.45
N GLY A 16 2.98 -8.50 14.96
CA GLY A 16 3.45 -9.44 13.96
C GLY A 16 4.86 -9.17 13.45
N ARG A 17 5.28 -9.93 12.45
CA ARG A 17 6.60 -9.84 11.82
C ARG A 17 6.48 -9.82 10.31
N ILE A 18 7.32 -9.01 9.67
CA ILE A 18 7.68 -9.14 8.26
C ILE A 18 9.04 -9.82 8.19
N ILE A 19 9.14 -10.90 7.44
CA ILE A 19 10.29 -11.81 7.46
C ILE A 19 10.73 -12.05 6.01
N PRO A 20 11.87 -11.50 5.57
CA PRO A 20 12.42 -11.80 4.25
C PRO A 20 12.89 -13.26 4.17
N PHE A 21 12.78 -13.89 3.00
CA PHE A 21 13.28 -15.24 2.72
C PHE A 21 13.65 -15.39 1.22
N ASN A 22 14.24 -16.53 0.83
CA ASN A 22 14.71 -16.83 -0.54
C ASN A 22 15.72 -15.84 -1.17
N MET A 23 16.39 -15.04 -0.34
CA MET A 23 17.36 -14.01 -0.74
C MET A 23 18.51 -14.49 -1.66
N GLU A 24 18.87 -15.78 -1.60
CA GLU A 24 20.05 -16.33 -2.29
C GLU A 24 19.83 -16.55 -3.80
N GLN A 25 18.58 -16.55 -4.28
CA GLN A 25 18.25 -16.86 -5.68
C GLN A 25 17.96 -15.59 -6.52
N GLY A 26 18.24 -14.40 -5.99
CA GLY A 26 17.75 -13.15 -6.57
C GLY A 26 16.22 -13.02 -6.47
N GLU A 27 15.58 -13.92 -5.70
CA GLU A 27 14.19 -13.83 -5.29
C GLU A 27 14.11 -12.95 -4.04
N TYR A 28 13.21 -11.99 -4.06
CA TYR A 28 13.08 -10.97 -3.02
C TYR A 28 11.77 -11.15 -2.26
N ASP A 29 11.57 -12.36 -1.76
CA ASP A 29 10.32 -12.78 -1.13
C ASP A 29 10.27 -12.40 0.35
N PHE A 30 9.06 -12.23 0.86
CA PHE A 30 8.86 -12.02 2.29
C PHE A 30 7.52 -12.56 2.75
N LYS A 31 7.43 -12.85 4.05
CA LYS A 31 6.21 -13.31 4.69
C LYS A 31 5.81 -12.43 5.86
N ILE A 32 4.52 -12.41 6.14
CA ILE A 32 3.89 -11.66 7.22
C ILE A 32 3.23 -12.65 8.17
N SER A 33 3.57 -12.54 9.45
CA SER A 33 3.09 -13.45 10.50
C SER A 33 2.59 -12.65 11.69
N PHE A 34 1.30 -12.77 12.03
CA PHE A 34 0.65 -11.97 13.07
C PHE A 34 0.78 -12.54 14.50
N SER A 35 1.92 -13.15 14.87
CA SER A 35 2.26 -13.48 16.28
C SER A 35 1.15 -14.16 17.14
N LYS A 36 0.27 -14.98 16.54
CA LYS A 36 -0.94 -15.61 17.14
C LYS A 36 -2.16 -14.71 17.35
N ASN A 37 -2.09 -13.45 16.92
CA ASN A 37 -3.26 -12.61 16.74
C ASN A 37 -4.08 -13.15 15.57
N ASP A 38 -5.38 -13.27 15.76
CA ASP A 38 -6.30 -13.65 14.69
C ASP A 38 -6.53 -12.46 13.75
N TYR A 39 -6.74 -12.76 12.48
CA TYR A 39 -6.90 -11.76 11.45
C TYR A 39 -7.91 -12.19 10.38
N GLU A 40 -8.35 -11.26 9.56
CA GLU A 40 -9.11 -11.54 8.35
C GLU A 40 -8.41 -10.92 7.15
N VAL A 41 -8.61 -11.53 5.98
CA VAL A 41 -8.03 -11.05 4.72
C VAL A 41 -9.15 -10.62 3.78
N ASN A 42 -9.10 -9.35 3.39
CA ASN A 42 -9.98 -8.75 2.40
C ASN A 42 -9.17 -8.43 1.14
N MET A 43 -9.80 -8.54 -0.02
CA MET A 43 -9.17 -8.38 -1.32
C MET A 43 -10.04 -7.53 -2.23
N TYR A 44 -9.48 -6.46 -2.78
CA TYR A 44 -10.15 -5.70 -3.85
C TYR A 44 -9.53 -6.04 -5.20
N HIS A 45 -10.36 -6.62 -6.05
CA HIS A 45 -10.04 -6.76 -7.46
C HIS A 45 -10.25 -5.44 -8.18
N PHE A 46 -9.57 -5.27 -9.31
CA PHE A 46 -9.67 -4.08 -10.13
C PHE A 46 -11.13 -3.79 -10.51
N LEU A 47 -11.58 -2.57 -10.17
CA LEU A 47 -12.94 -2.03 -10.37
C LEU A 47 -14.08 -2.70 -9.58
N LEU A 48 -13.80 -3.70 -8.73
CA LEU A 48 -14.82 -4.27 -7.86
C LEU A 48 -14.98 -3.42 -6.60
N LYS A 49 -16.22 -2.97 -6.33
CA LYS A 49 -16.52 -2.09 -5.19
C LYS A 49 -16.62 -2.81 -3.85
N VAL A 50 -16.86 -4.12 -3.89
CA VAL A 50 -17.04 -4.96 -2.70
C VAL A 50 -15.81 -5.85 -2.58
N PRO A 51 -15.17 -5.92 -1.40
CA PRO A 51 -14.04 -6.81 -1.21
C PRO A 51 -14.49 -8.26 -1.24
N GLU A 52 -13.66 -9.12 -1.81
CA GLU A 52 -13.73 -10.55 -1.56
C GLU A 52 -13.04 -10.86 -0.23
N LYS A 53 -13.73 -11.59 0.64
CA LYS A 53 -13.17 -12.04 1.93
C LYS A 53 -12.68 -13.46 1.79
N VAL A 54 -11.51 -13.75 2.38
CA VAL A 54 -11.06 -15.13 2.53
C VAL A 54 -11.89 -15.81 3.62
N GLU A 55 -12.62 -16.86 3.24
CA GLU A 55 -13.45 -17.66 4.14
C GLU A 55 -12.60 -18.66 4.95
N LEU A 56 -12.01 -18.18 6.04
CA LEU A 56 -11.30 -18.97 7.03
C LEU A 56 -11.62 -18.45 8.44
N ASP A 57 -12.11 -19.34 9.30
CA ASP A 57 -12.61 -18.97 10.64
C ASP A 57 -11.48 -18.61 11.63
N ASP A 58 -10.33 -19.27 11.54
CA ASP A 58 -9.13 -19.05 12.38
C ASP A 58 -7.89 -18.88 11.51
N MET A 59 -7.36 -17.66 11.49
CA MET A 59 -6.17 -17.30 10.71
C MET A 59 -4.88 -17.36 11.52
N THR A 60 -4.92 -17.70 12.81
CA THR A 60 -3.71 -17.75 13.67
C THR A 60 -2.69 -18.78 13.18
N SER A 61 -3.16 -19.84 12.53
CA SER A 61 -2.37 -20.91 11.93
C SER A 61 -1.85 -20.60 10.52
N TRP A 62 -2.19 -19.43 9.94
CA TRP A 62 -1.81 -19.03 8.58
C TRP A 62 -0.80 -17.87 8.60
N GLU A 63 0.10 -17.86 7.62
CA GLU A 63 0.99 -16.74 7.29
C GLU A 63 0.68 -16.26 5.88
N ILE A 64 0.90 -14.98 5.63
CA ILE A 64 0.85 -14.44 4.27
C ILE A 64 2.26 -14.50 3.70
N SER A 65 2.45 -15.02 2.49
CA SER A 65 3.71 -14.92 1.76
C SER A 65 3.51 -14.15 0.47
N TYR A 66 4.42 -13.24 0.18
CA TYR A 66 4.55 -12.55 -1.09
C TYR A 66 5.73 -13.16 -1.85
N HIS A 67 5.48 -13.49 -3.11
CA HIS A 67 6.46 -13.99 -4.05
C HIS A 67 6.59 -13.00 -5.20
N ARG A 68 7.80 -12.49 -5.41
CA ARG A 68 8.07 -11.55 -6.51
C ARG A 68 7.90 -12.26 -7.86
N SER A 69 7.51 -11.51 -8.89
CA SER A 69 7.52 -12.03 -10.26
C SER A 69 8.93 -12.45 -10.69
N THR A 70 8.96 -13.45 -11.56
CA THR A 70 10.14 -13.92 -12.29
C THR A 70 9.82 -13.94 -13.78
N VAL A 71 10.79 -14.26 -14.62
CA VAL A 71 10.58 -14.43 -16.07
C VAL A 71 9.45 -15.44 -16.38
N LEU A 72 9.24 -16.43 -15.50
CA LEU A 72 8.31 -17.54 -15.74
C LEU A 72 7.01 -17.45 -14.94
N LYS A 73 6.99 -16.67 -13.85
CA LYS A 73 5.87 -16.64 -12.90
C LYS A 73 5.50 -15.20 -12.55
N PRO A 74 4.20 -14.84 -12.55
CA PRO A 74 3.78 -13.54 -12.07
C PRO A 74 3.98 -13.44 -10.55
N THR A 75 3.85 -12.22 -10.02
CA THR A 75 3.76 -11.97 -8.59
C THR A 75 2.56 -12.71 -7.99
N VAL A 76 2.76 -13.35 -6.84
CA VAL A 76 1.66 -14.04 -6.14
C VAL A 76 1.71 -13.79 -4.64
N ILE A 77 0.53 -13.63 -4.04
CA ILE A 77 0.34 -13.63 -2.59
C ILE A 77 -0.34 -14.95 -2.21
N HIS A 78 0.25 -15.70 -1.29
CA HIS A 78 -0.31 -16.93 -0.76
C HIS A 78 -0.65 -16.78 0.72
N LEU A 79 -1.67 -17.52 1.16
CA LEU A 79 -1.78 -17.96 2.54
C LEU A 79 -1.09 -19.31 2.68
N LYS A 80 -0.17 -19.40 3.64
CA LYS A 80 0.60 -20.61 3.95
C LYS A 80 0.27 -21.08 5.35
N GLU A 81 -0.14 -22.33 5.48
CA GLU A 81 -0.40 -22.93 6.78
C GLU A 81 0.90 -23.21 7.57
N LYS A 82 0.90 -22.97 8.88
CA LYS A 82 2.03 -23.21 9.79
C LYS A 82 2.12 -24.67 10.23
N LYS A 83 2.29 -25.60 9.29
CA LYS A 83 2.46 -27.04 9.55
C LYS A 83 3.67 -27.62 8.81
N ASN A 84 4.11 -28.82 9.21
CA ASN A 84 5.24 -29.51 8.55
C ASN A 84 4.99 -29.76 7.07
N GLN A 85 3.74 -30.05 6.69
CA GLN A 85 3.27 -30.10 5.31
C GLN A 85 2.25 -28.99 5.13
N PRO A 86 2.70 -27.79 4.73
CA PRO A 86 1.84 -26.61 4.68
C PRO A 86 0.88 -26.69 3.48
N GLU A 87 -0.40 -26.42 3.72
CA GLU A 87 -1.32 -26.04 2.66
C GLU A 87 -1.00 -24.62 2.16
N TYR A 88 -1.08 -24.42 0.85
CA TYR A 88 -0.93 -23.10 0.22
C TYR A 88 -2.24 -22.72 -0.48
N LYS A 89 -2.77 -21.55 -0.15
CA LYS A 89 -3.95 -20.97 -0.78
C LYS A 89 -3.56 -19.67 -1.47
N PRO A 90 -3.39 -19.66 -2.81
CA PRO A 90 -3.12 -18.43 -3.52
C PRO A 90 -4.32 -17.50 -3.47
N LEU A 91 -4.06 -16.23 -3.17
CA LEU A 91 -5.06 -15.19 -3.28
C LEU A 91 -5.33 -14.92 -4.77
N PRO A 92 -6.59 -14.80 -5.22
CA PRO A 92 -6.95 -14.67 -6.64
C PRO A 92 -6.66 -13.29 -7.25
N LEU A 93 -5.61 -12.59 -6.79
CA LEU A 93 -5.18 -11.28 -7.30
C LEU A 93 -4.27 -11.48 -8.52
N LYS A 94 -4.72 -11.03 -9.69
CA LYS A 94 -4.06 -11.31 -10.99
C LYS A 94 -3.30 -10.11 -11.55
N ARG A 95 -3.57 -8.91 -11.03
CA ARG A 95 -3.00 -7.64 -11.49
C ARG A 95 -2.09 -7.03 -10.43
N LEU A 96 -1.10 -7.81 -10.00
CA LEU A 96 -0.05 -7.39 -9.09
C LEU A 96 1.19 -6.99 -9.89
N VAL A 97 1.81 -5.87 -9.50
CA VAL A 97 3.09 -5.40 -10.03
C VAL A 97 4.10 -5.22 -8.90
N ASP A 98 5.36 -5.48 -9.22
CA ASP A 98 6.48 -5.32 -8.29
C ASP A 98 7.18 -3.98 -8.53
N PRO A 99 7.84 -3.42 -7.50
CA PRO A 99 8.71 -2.28 -7.69
C PRO A 99 9.92 -2.67 -8.55
N SER A 100 10.39 -1.70 -9.32
CA SER A 100 11.61 -1.73 -10.11
C SER A 100 12.35 -0.40 -9.95
N LEU A 101 13.60 -0.33 -10.43
CA LEU A 101 14.39 0.90 -10.46
C LEU A 101 13.73 2.04 -11.26
N TYR A 102 12.73 1.73 -12.10
CA TYR A 102 12.02 2.72 -12.91
C TYR A 102 10.68 3.16 -12.32
N ASN A 103 10.23 2.52 -11.22
CA ASN A 103 9.02 2.92 -10.53
C ASN A 103 9.32 4.11 -9.62
N GLU A 104 8.72 5.24 -9.96
CA GLU A 104 8.87 6.48 -9.18
C GLU A 104 7.77 6.62 -8.11
N PHE A 105 6.59 6.03 -8.36
CA PHE A 105 5.44 6.10 -7.46
C PHE A 105 5.41 4.88 -6.54
N PRO A 106 5.12 5.05 -5.23
CA PRO A 106 4.90 3.93 -4.33
C PRO A 106 3.74 3.04 -4.77
N ILE A 107 3.96 1.73 -4.81
CA ILE A 107 2.97 0.75 -5.27
C ILE A 107 2.17 0.27 -4.05
N PRO A 108 0.86 0.54 -3.94
CA PRO A 108 0.07 0.07 -2.80
C PRO A 108 0.10 -1.46 -2.73
N PHE A 109 0.36 -2.00 -1.54
CA PHE A 109 0.52 -3.44 -1.34
C PHE A 109 -0.49 -3.99 -0.35
N MET A 110 -0.49 -3.49 0.88
CA MET A 110 -1.45 -3.92 1.89
C MET A 110 -1.85 -2.80 2.84
N ARG A 111 -3.02 -2.92 3.46
CA ARG A 111 -3.41 -2.16 4.64
C ARG A 111 -3.61 -3.10 5.82
N ILE A 112 -3.03 -2.77 6.95
CA ILE A 112 -3.25 -3.43 8.24
C ILE A 112 -4.08 -2.50 9.11
N GLU A 113 -5.22 -3.00 9.60
CA GLU A 113 -6.11 -2.31 10.52
C GLU A 113 -6.18 -3.11 11.82
N ILE A 114 -5.76 -2.49 12.91
CA ILE A 114 -5.71 -3.09 14.24
C ILE A 114 -6.87 -2.53 15.06
N PRO A 115 -7.71 -3.36 15.68
CA PRO A 115 -8.74 -2.84 16.56
C PRO A 115 -8.18 -2.04 17.73
N THR A 116 -8.88 -0.97 18.11
CA THR A 116 -8.47 -0.06 19.21
C THR A 116 -8.29 -0.77 20.55
N HIS A 117 -9.00 -1.88 20.76
CA HIS A 117 -8.99 -2.65 22.01
C HIS A 117 -8.31 -4.02 21.90
N LEU A 118 -7.51 -4.26 20.83
CA LEU A 118 -6.82 -5.52 20.64
C LEU A 118 -5.94 -5.83 21.86
N LYS A 119 -6.19 -6.98 22.50
CA LYS A 119 -5.34 -7.51 23.57
C LYS A 119 -4.31 -8.46 22.95
N GLY A 120 -3.03 -8.19 23.21
CA GLY A 120 -1.95 -9.03 22.73
C GLY A 120 -0.85 -9.18 23.77
N LYS A 121 0.19 -9.93 23.42
CA LYS A 121 1.37 -10.06 24.27
C LYS A 121 2.23 -8.82 24.16
N ASN A 122 2.82 -8.39 25.27
CA ASN A 122 3.85 -7.36 25.24
C ASN A 122 5.02 -7.82 24.36
N TYR A 123 5.45 -6.93 23.48
CA TYR A 123 6.63 -7.13 22.68
C TYR A 123 7.88 -7.15 23.55
N LYS A 124 8.80 -8.07 23.26
CA LYS A 124 10.11 -8.14 23.89
C LYS A 124 11.15 -7.73 22.86
N SER A 125 11.81 -6.60 23.10
CA SER A 125 12.81 -6.06 22.19
C SER A 125 13.96 -7.04 21.94
N LYS A 126 14.34 -7.16 20.67
CA LYS A 126 15.43 -8.00 20.19
C LYS A 126 16.22 -7.25 19.11
N PRO A 127 16.99 -6.21 19.47
CA PRO A 127 17.58 -5.28 18.50
C PRO A 127 18.63 -5.91 17.57
N LYS A 128 19.18 -7.07 17.95
CA LYS A 128 20.09 -7.86 17.09
C LYS A 128 19.34 -8.62 16.00
N GLU A 129 18.10 -9.03 16.25
CA GLU A 129 17.30 -9.87 15.35
C GLU A 129 16.27 -9.06 14.55
N HIS A 130 15.76 -7.97 15.13
CA HIS A 130 14.63 -7.20 14.60
C HIS A 130 14.96 -5.74 14.34
N ILE A 131 14.32 -5.18 13.31
CA ILE A 131 14.05 -3.75 13.15
C ILE A 131 12.65 -3.51 13.73
N GLU A 132 12.47 -2.46 14.52
CA GLU A 132 11.19 -2.15 15.15
C GLU A 132 10.41 -1.16 14.28
N PHE A 133 9.22 -1.56 13.85
CA PHE A 133 8.22 -0.71 13.23
C PHE A 133 7.10 -0.50 14.27
N ASP A 134 7.25 0.56 15.07
CA ASP A 134 6.26 0.97 16.06
C ASP A 134 5.20 1.88 15.41
N MET A 135 3.96 1.42 15.46
CA MET A 135 2.78 2.16 15.01
C MET A 135 2.33 3.21 16.03
N GLU A 136 2.86 3.17 17.27
CA GLU A 136 2.48 4.07 18.35
C GLU A 136 0.95 4.05 18.52
N GLU A 137 0.34 5.23 18.64
CA GLU A 137 -1.11 5.36 18.79
C GLU A 137 -1.89 5.00 17.52
N SER A 138 -1.24 5.01 16.35
CA SER A 138 -1.88 4.64 15.09
C SER A 138 -2.36 3.19 15.11
N ASN A 139 -3.53 2.96 14.53
CA ASN A 139 -4.11 1.63 14.41
C ASN A 139 -4.39 1.24 12.96
N VAL A 140 -4.02 2.09 12.01
CA VAL A 140 -3.98 1.78 10.58
C VAL A 140 -2.58 2.02 10.03
N ALA A 141 -2.07 1.07 9.27
CA ALA A 141 -0.85 1.20 8.49
C ALA A 141 -1.10 0.75 7.04
N GLU A 142 -0.88 1.64 6.08
CA GLU A 142 -0.93 1.38 4.65
C GLU A 142 0.49 1.24 4.11
N PHE A 143 0.82 0.06 3.63
CA PHE A 143 2.14 -0.31 3.15
C PHE A 143 2.19 -0.20 1.63
N TYR A 144 3.19 0.52 1.15
CA TYR A 144 3.49 0.72 -0.26
C TYR A 144 4.88 0.14 -0.56
N LEU A 145 4.97 -0.71 -1.57
CA LEU A 145 6.22 -1.24 -2.07
C LEU A 145 6.94 -0.18 -2.90
N THR A 146 8.22 0.02 -2.62
CA THR A 146 9.10 0.88 -3.40
C THR A 146 10.43 0.18 -3.66
N ASN A 147 11.18 0.68 -4.64
CA ASN A 147 12.59 0.29 -4.75
C ASN A 147 13.37 0.78 -3.52
N VAL A 148 14.45 0.09 -3.16
CA VAL A 148 15.33 0.48 -2.04
C VAL A 148 15.88 1.92 -2.19
N ASN A 149 16.07 2.38 -3.43
CA ASN A 149 16.58 3.73 -3.75
C ASN A 149 15.49 4.80 -3.81
N PHE A 150 14.22 4.46 -3.59
CA PHE A 150 13.16 5.46 -3.50
C PHE A 150 13.49 6.47 -2.40
N ASP A 151 13.03 7.71 -2.54
CA ASP A 151 13.19 8.75 -1.51
C ASP A 151 11.87 9.48 -1.38
N GLY A 152 11.21 9.32 -0.23
CA GLY A 152 9.91 9.92 0.03
C GLY A 152 9.92 11.45 0.01
N GLU A 153 11.00 12.10 0.46
CA GLU A 153 11.09 13.56 0.45
C GLU A 153 11.28 14.08 -0.98
N VAL A 154 12.14 13.44 -1.76
CA VAL A 154 12.31 13.76 -3.19
C VAL A 154 11.00 13.55 -3.94
N PHE A 155 10.29 12.45 -3.67
CA PHE A 155 8.99 12.17 -4.26
C PHE A 155 7.96 13.26 -3.94
N ILE A 156 7.81 13.64 -2.66
CA ILE A 156 6.86 14.68 -2.22
C ILE A 156 7.19 16.03 -2.86
N ASN A 157 8.47 16.40 -2.89
CA ASN A 157 8.91 17.68 -3.47
C ASN A 157 8.70 17.72 -5.00
N LYS A 158 8.89 16.60 -5.68
CA LYS A 158 8.69 16.49 -7.12
C LYS A 158 7.22 16.46 -7.51
N TRP A 159 6.41 15.76 -6.71
CA TRP A 159 4.99 15.47 -6.96
C TRP A 159 4.09 15.89 -5.79
N PRO A 160 3.96 17.19 -5.46
CA PRO A 160 3.20 17.61 -4.29
C PRO A 160 1.70 17.31 -4.37
N ALA A 161 1.04 17.52 -5.53
CA ALA A 161 -0.38 17.22 -5.68
C ALA A 161 -0.65 15.71 -5.66
N VAL A 162 0.20 14.92 -6.31
CA VAL A 162 0.06 13.46 -6.31
C VAL A 162 0.40 12.86 -4.94
N SER A 163 1.46 13.31 -4.27
CA SER A 163 1.79 12.84 -2.92
C SER A 163 0.70 13.19 -1.92
N PHE A 164 0.07 14.37 -2.05
CA PHE A 164 -1.12 14.71 -1.27
C PHE A 164 -2.25 13.70 -1.50
N LYS A 165 -2.51 13.31 -2.75
CA LYS A 165 -3.51 12.28 -3.09
C LYS A 165 -3.20 10.92 -2.48
N LEU A 166 -1.93 10.51 -2.45
CA LEU A 166 -1.49 9.28 -1.80
C LEU A 166 -1.87 9.27 -0.30
N ILE A 167 -1.76 10.41 0.36
CA ILE A 167 -2.09 10.57 1.78
C ILE A 167 -3.62 10.58 1.98
N VAL A 168 -4.37 11.32 1.17
CA VAL A 168 -5.80 11.57 1.47
C VAL A 168 -6.77 10.55 0.89
N LEU A 169 -6.41 9.85 -0.19
CA LEU A 169 -7.29 8.85 -0.79
C LEU A 169 -7.32 7.56 0.04
N SER A 170 -8.49 6.94 0.13
CA SER A 170 -8.64 5.60 0.72
C SER A 170 -7.77 4.59 -0.02
N PHE A 171 -7.18 3.64 0.69
CA PHE A 171 -6.35 2.58 0.10
C PHE A 171 -7.04 1.83 -1.05
N GLU A 172 -8.35 1.59 -0.94
CA GLU A 172 -9.18 0.92 -1.95
C GLU A 172 -9.32 1.69 -3.26
N PHE A 173 -9.14 3.01 -3.23
CA PHE A 173 -9.26 3.86 -4.42
C PHE A 173 -8.31 3.37 -5.53
N PHE A 174 -7.11 2.93 -5.14
CA PHE A 174 -6.06 2.46 -6.05
C PHE A 174 -6.39 1.15 -6.79
N ALA A 175 -7.46 0.46 -6.42
CA ALA A 175 -7.99 -0.70 -7.14
C ALA A 175 -9.35 -0.40 -7.79
N THR A 176 -10.21 0.32 -7.07
CA THR A 176 -11.63 0.42 -7.40
C THR A 176 -11.97 1.64 -8.25
N ASN A 177 -11.09 2.65 -8.32
CA ASN A 177 -11.35 3.96 -8.92
C ASN A 177 -12.65 4.60 -8.37
N ASN A 178 -13.00 4.31 -7.12
CA ASN A 178 -14.26 4.71 -6.52
C ASN A 178 -14.02 5.51 -5.25
N LEU A 179 -14.67 6.67 -5.17
CA LEU A 179 -14.69 7.51 -3.97
C LEU A 179 -15.80 7.09 -2.97
N LEU A 180 -16.67 6.13 -3.32
CA LEU A 180 -17.72 5.67 -2.39
C LEU A 180 -17.18 4.75 -1.28
N THR A 181 -15.99 4.17 -1.45
CA THR A 181 -15.27 3.48 -0.36
C THR A 181 -14.59 4.47 0.60
N ASP A 182 -14.66 5.77 0.31
CA ASP A 182 -13.98 6.82 1.04
C ASP A 182 -14.70 7.14 2.36
N LYS A 183 -14.24 6.51 3.45
CA LYS A 183 -14.45 7.03 4.80
C LYS A 183 -13.45 8.16 5.06
N TYR A 184 -13.62 9.32 4.43
CA TYR A 184 -12.80 10.55 4.57
C TYR A 184 -11.48 10.38 5.33
N LYS A 185 -10.52 9.63 4.77
CA LYS A 185 -9.23 9.32 5.43
C LYS A 185 -8.48 10.58 5.83
N ILE A 186 -8.65 11.66 5.05
CA ILE A 186 -8.10 12.98 5.30
C ILE A 186 -8.34 13.50 6.73
N LYS A 187 -9.49 13.16 7.36
CA LYS A 187 -9.82 13.59 8.72
C LYS A 187 -8.88 13.03 9.79
N TYR A 188 -8.12 11.99 9.44
CA TYR A 188 -7.17 11.32 10.34
C TYR A 188 -5.71 11.73 10.09
N PHE A 189 -5.41 12.43 8.99
CA PHE A 189 -4.06 12.91 8.65
C PHE A 189 -3.87 14.40 8.89
N MET A 190 -4.94 15.19 8.85
CA MET A 190 -4.90 16.62 9.17
C MET A 190 -5.35 16.82 10.61
N PRO A 191 -4.45 16.94 11.59
CA PRO A 191 -4.85 17.22 12.94
C PRO A 191 -5.39 18.65 13.02
N THR A 192 -6.48 18.82 13.76
CA THR A 192 -7.14 20.11 13.97
C THR A 192 -6.30 21.08 14.80
N ASP A 193 -5.21 20.61 15.41
CA ASP A 193 -4.31 21.39 16.27
C ASP A 193 -3.09 21.99 15.54
N GLY A 194 -2.94 21.71 14.24
CA GLY A 194 -1.86 22.23 13.41
C GLY A 194 -0.48 21.60 13.64
N GLN A 195 -0.37 20.52 14.42
CA GLN A 195 0.92 19.83 14.62
C GLN A 195 1.21 18.85 13.47
N PRO A 196 2.41 18.86 12.86
CA PRO A 196 2.76 17.87 11.84
C PRO A 196 2.93 16.49 12.49
N HIS A 197 2.04 15.54 12.20
CA HIS A 197 2.30 14.13 12.50
C HIS A 197 3.21 13.55 11.42
N LEU A 198 4.19 12.73 11.84
CA LEU A 198 4.98 11.90 10.93
C LEU A 198 4.02 10.90 10.25
N ALA A 199 3.51 11.30 9.09
CA ALA A 199 2.52 10.52 8.36
C ALA A 199 3.11 9.21 7.82
N SER A 200 4.44 9.16 7.63
CA SER A 200 5.10 8.10 6.87
C SER A 200 6.38 7.59 7.53
N LYS A 201 6.58 6.28 7.55
CA LYS A 201 7.83 5.61 7.96
C LYS A 201 8.33 4.73 6.82
N GLU A 202 9.65 4.56 6.74
CA GLU A 202 10.28 3.69 5.74
C GLU A 202 11.13 2.61 6.39
N PHE A 203 11.13 1.40 5.84
CA PHE A 203 12.07 0.37 6.25
C PHE A 203 12.37 -0.61 5.12
N ILE A 204 13.63 -1.02 5.06
CA ILE A 204 14.13 -1.97 4.05
C ILE A 204 13.59 -3.36 4.38
N VAL A 205 12.97 -3.99 3.38
CA VAL A 205 12.47 -5.37 3.47
C VAL A 205 13.56 -6.32 2.99
N ASN A 206 14.21 -5.97 1.89
CA ASN A 206 15.30 -6.72 1.29
C ASN A 206 16.18 -5.82 0.40
N ASP A 207 17.16 -6.42 -0.29
CA ASP A 207 18.20 -5.65 -0.99
C ASP A 207 17.67 -4.81 -2.17
N ASP A 208 16.45 -5.07 -2.69
CA ASP A 208 15.85 -4.28 -3.78
C ASP A 208 14.54 -3.57 -3.40
N MET A 209 13.94 -3.95 -2.26
CA MET A 209 12.63 -3.44 -1.85
C MET A 209 12.63 -2.88 -0.43
N LYS A 210 11.90 -1.76 -0.28
CA LYS A 210 11.53 -1.22 1.02
C LYS A 210 10.03 -0.93 1.06
N PHE A 211 9.50 -0.82 2.27
CA PHE A 211 8.17 -0.29 2.47
C PHE A 211 8.24 1.20 2.76
N TYR A 212 7.39 1.96 2.09
CA TYR A 212 6.94 3.29 2.50
C TYR A 212 5.57 3.10 3.15
N VAL A 213 5.37 3.55 4.39
CA VAL A 213 4.19 3.21 5.18
C VAL A 213 3.50 4.44 5.70
N ASN A 214 2.26 4.67 5.28
CA ASN A 214 1.41 5.72 5.83
C ASN A 214 0.65 5.23 7.05
N MET A 215 0.64 5.99 8.14
CA MET A 215 0.00 5.61 9.39
C MET A 215 -1.00 6.67 9.86
N TYR A 216 -2.10 6.21 10.45
CA TYR A 216 -3.11 7.07 11.03
C TYR A 216 -3.93 6.33 12.08
N ASN A 217 -4.63 7.08 12.91
CA ASN A 217 -5.55 6.54 13.91
C ASN A 217 -7.00 6.66 13.43
N ASN A 218 -7.70 5.53 13.38
CA ASN A 218 -9.11 5.43 13.09
C ASN A 218 -9.84 4.84 14.33
N PRO A 219 -10.48 5.68 15.15
CA PRO A 219 -11.14 5.24 16.38
C PRO A 219 -12.38 4.37 16.13
N GLU A 220 -12.91 4.32 14.90
CA GLU A 220 -14.06 3.50 14.53
C GLU A 220 -13.72 2.00 14.37
N LEU A 221 -12.44 1.62 14.47
CA LEU A 221 -12.01 0.22 14.36
C LEU A 221 -12.17 -0.52 15.69
N THR A 222 -13.38 -1.01 15.95
CA THR A 222 -13.75 -1.66 17.23
C THR A 222 -13.96 -3.17 17.15
N GLY A 223 -13.55 -3.82 16.04
CA GLY A 223 -13.71 -5.29 15.87
C GLY A 223 -12.77 -6.11 16.75
N ASP A 224 -12.82 -7.44 16.64
CA ASP A 224 -11.97 -8.34 17.45
C ASP A 224 -10.72 -8.85 16.71
N LYS A 225 -10.73 -8.79 15.38
CA LYS A 225 -9.65 -9.30 14.52
C LYS A 225 -8.88 -8.17 13.86
N ILE A 226 -7.59 -8.40 13.63
CA ILE A 226 -6.80 -7.56 12.73
C ILE A 226 -7.37 -7.72 11.31
N LYS A 227 -7.54 -6.64 10.57
CA LYS A 227 -7.93 -6.72 9.15
C LYS A 227 -6.72 -6.46 8.28
N VAL A 228 -6.51 -7.34 7.31
CA VAL A 228 -5.48 -7.19 6.30
C VAL A 228 -6.18 -7.05 4.96
N THR A 229 -5.96 -5.94 4.28
CA THR A 229 -6.55 -5.68 2.98
C THR A 229 -5.47 -5.66 1.91
N PHE A 230 -5.63 -6.48 0.87
CA PHE A 230 -4.83 -6.44 -0.35
C PHE A 230 -5.64 -5.85 -1.49
N ILE A 231 -4.95 -5.27 -2.47
CA ILE A 231 -5.57 -4.76 -3.69
C ILE A 231 -4.79 -5.21 -4.93
N GLU A 232 -5.49 -5.33 -6.05
CA GLU A 232 -4.84 -5.31 -7.36
C GLU A 232 -4.29 -3.90 -7.65
N ASN A 233 -2.99 -3.80 -7.94
CA ASN A 233 -2.26 -2.53 -7.93
C ASN A 233 -1.63 -2.15 -9.30
N GLU A 234 -1.84 -2.93 -10.35
CA GLU A 234 -1.34 -2.64 -11.71
C GLU A 234 -1.71 -1.22 -12.21
N PHE A 235 -2.88 -0.72 -11.82
CA PHE A 235 -3.38 0.61 -12.24
C PHE A 235 -3.22 1.69 -11.17
N ALA A 236 -2.58 1.39 -10.04
CA ALA A 236 -2.50 2.32 -8.92
C ALA A 236 -1.83 3.65 -9.32
N GLU A 237 -0.73 3.62 -10.07
CA GLU A 237 -0.03 4.82 -10.56
C GLU A 237 -0.92 5.67 -11.47
N ALA A 238 -1.63 5.03 -12.40
CA ALA A 238 -2.56 5.71 -13.30
C ALA A 238 -3.70 6.36 -12.49
N LEU A 239 -4.31 5.62 -11.57
CA LEU A 239 -5.41 6.10 -10.74
C LEU A 239 -4.98 7.25 -9.83
N LEU A 240 -3.80 7.14 -9.24
CA LEU A 240 -3.22 8.16 -8.38
C LEU A 240 -2.97 9.46 -9.16
N GLY A 241 -2.21 9.39 -10.25
CA GLY A 241 -1.86 10.58 -11.04
C GLY A 241 -3.03 11.20 -11.81
N LEU A 242 -3.98 10.38 -12.28
CA LEU A 242 -5.17 10.85 -13.00
C LEU A 242 -6.29 11.31 -12.07
N SER A 243 -6.16 11.10 -10.76
CA SER A 243 -7.16 11.55 -9.79
C SER A 243 -7.34 13.08 -9.87
N PRO A 244 -8.58 13.58 -9.90
CA PRO A 244 -8.82 15.00 -10.12
C PRO A 244 -8.49 15.83 -8.86
N VAL A 245 -7.80 16.95 -9.06
CA VAL A 245 -7.53 18.00 -8.07
C VAL A 245 -8.22 19.28 -8.50
N GLY A 246 -8.80 20.00 -7.53
CA GLY A 246 -9.34 21.33 -7.75
C GLY A 246 -8.22 22.36 -7.61
N TYR A 247 -8.11 23.27 -8.57
CA TYR A 247 -7.24 24.45 -8.49
C TYR A 247 -8.05 25.70 -8.76
N LYS A 248 -7.63 26.82 -8.16
CA LYS A 248 -8.27 28.11 -8.36
C LYS A 248 -7.62 28.80 -9.56
N ASN A 249 -8.38 29.07 -10.61
CA ASN A 249 -7.90 29.77 -11.80
C ASN A 249 -7.70 31.28 -11.52
N GLU A 250 -7.21 32.04 -12.52
CA GLU A 250 -6.95 33.47 -12.40
C GLU A 250 -8.20 34.30 -12.09
N GLN A 251 -9.37 33.78 -12.48
CA GLN A 251 -10.70 34.37 -12.24
C GLN A 251 -11.25 34.00 -10.86
N GLY A 252 -10.56 33.13 -10.13
CA GLY A 252 -10.96 32.68 -8.80
C GLY A 252 -11.94 31.49 -8.78
N GLU A 253 -12.22 30.88 -9.93
CA GLU A 253 -13.09 29.71 -10.07
C GLU A 253 -12.29 28.41 -9.84
N VAL A 254 -12.95 27.38 -9.33
CA VAL A 254 -12.31 26.07 -9.12
C VAL A 254 -12.47 25.22 -10.37
N GLU A 255 -11.36 24.93 -11.02
CA GLU A 255 -11.27 24.00 -12.15
C GLU A 255 -10.69 22.66 -11.70
N MET A 256 -11.11 21.57 -12.33
CA MET A 256 -10.64 20.22 -12.01
C MET A 256 -9.66 19.74 -13.08
N GLN A 257 -8.46 19.32 -12.67
CA GLN A 257 -7.50 18.66 -13.57
C GLN A 257 -6.86 17.44 -12.91
N PRO A 258 -6.27 16.50 -13.67
CA PRO A 258 -5.46 15.42 -13.11
C PRO A 258 -4.35 15.93 -12.19
N ALA A 259 -4.13 15.27 -11.06
CA ALA A 259 -3.08 15.61 -10.09
C ALA A 259 -1.69 15.72 -10.74
N TYR A 260 -1.35 14.81 -11.66
CA TYR A 260 -0.06 14.87 -12.35
C TYR A 260 0.10 16.17 -13.17
N LYS A 261 -0.97 16.69 -13.78
CA LYS A 261 -0.90 17.92 -14.59
C LYS A 261 -0.61 19.15 -13.74
N GLU A 262 -1.22 19.20 -12.55
CA GLU A 262 -0.94 20.24 -11.56
C GLU A 262 0.56 20.24 -11.21
N ASP A 263 1.14 19.07 -10.97
CA ASP A 263 2.57 18.94 -10.64
C ASP A 263 3.48 19.28 -11.84
N LEU A 264 3.12 18.90 -13.07
CA LEU A 264 3.85 19.31 -14.27
C LEU A 264 3.84 20.83 -14.49
N GLY A 265 2.83 21.54 -14.00
CA GLY A 265 2.74 23.01 -14.03
C GLY A 265 3.75 23.69 -13.11
N ARG A 266 4.31 22.99 -12.12
CA ARG A 266 5.21 23.54 -11.09
C ARG A 266 6.67 23.50 -11.52
N ASP A 267 7.50 24.30 -10.88
CA ASP A 267 8.96 24.31 -11.10
C ASP A 267 9.66 23.27 -10.21
N THR A 268 9.22 22.01 -10.30
CA THR A 268 9.77 20.89 -9.50
C THR A 268 10.59 19.92 -10.34
N MET A 269 10.59 20.08 -11.66
CA MET A 269 11.27 19.18 -12.61
C MET A 269 11.59 19.87 -13.94
N SER A 270 12.58 19.35 -14.66
CA SER A 270 13.03 19.92 -15.95
C SER A 270 11.99 19.78 -17.06
N SER A 271 12.04 20.64 -18.08
CA SER A 271 11.14 20.56 -19.24
C SER A 271 11.20 19.23 -19.99
N GLU A 272 12.37 18.59 -20.05
CA GLU A 272 12.52 17.26 -20.66
C GLU A 272 11.79 16.19 -19.85
N GLU A 273 11.94 16.24 -18.54
CA GLU A 273 11.29 15.33 -17.61
C GLU A 273 9.77 15.49 -17.61
N LYS A 274 9.27 16.74 -17.68
CA LYS A 274 7.83 17.01 -17.83
C LYS A 274 7.25 16.31 -19.05
N ARG A 275 7.92 16.42 -20.21
CA ARG A 275 7.50 15.77 -21.46
C ARG A 275 7.49 14.24 -21.35
N LYS A 276 8.49 13.66 -20.68
CA LYS A 276 8.55 12.21 -20.43
C LYS A 276 7.35 11.76 -19.60
N TRP A 277 7.02 12.50 -18.54
CA TRP A 277 5.89 12.17 -17.67
C TRP A 277 4.54 12.40 -18.33
N GLU A 278 4.38 13.46 -19.12
CA GLU A 278 3.17 13.68 -19.91
C GLU A 278 2.90 12.51 -20.86
N TYR A 279 3.93 12.03 -21.56
CA TYR A 279 3.83 10.85 -22.42
C TYR A 279 3.46 9.58 -21.64
N ARG A 280 4.12 9.33 -20.50
CA ARG A 280 3.83 8.17 -19.63
C ARG A 280 2.39 8.18 -19.14
N PHE A 281 1.91 9.29 -18.61
CA PHE A 281 0.53 9.41 -18.12
C PHE A 281 -0.50 9.31 -19.24
N SER A 282 -0.19 9.79 -20.46
CA SER A 282 -1.07 9.56 -21.61
C SER A 282 -1.23 8.07 -21.91
N ASN A 283 -0.13 7.31 -21.97
CA ASN A 283 -0.18 5.87 -22.21
C ASN A 283 -0.91 5.12 -21.08
N MET A 284 -0.68 5.51 -19.84
CA MET A 284 -1.38 4.95 -18.67
C MET A 284 -2.88 5.20 -18.74
N ARG A 285 -3.29 6.43 -19.12
CA ARG A 285 -4.70 6.77 -19.34
C ARG A 285 -5.32 5.89 -20.41
N ASP A 286 -4.67 5.76 -21.57
CA ASP A 286 -5.21 4.99 -22.69
C ASP A 286 -5.38 3.50 -22.31
N LYS A 287 -4.40 2.94 -21.58
CA LYS A 287 -4.48 1.58 -21.04
C LYS A 287 -5.62 1.44 -20.03
N LEU A 288 -5.73 2.37 -19.09
CA LEU A 288 -6.78 2.38 -18.07
C LEU A 288 -8.18 2.47 -18.71
N GLU A 289 -8.38 3.39 -19.64
CA GLU A 289 -9.65 3.54 -20.37
C GLU A 289 -10.04 2.28 -21.16
N SER A 290 -9.07 1.62 -21.77
CA SER A 290 -9.29 0.34 -22.46
C SER A 290 -9.81 -0.73 -21.50
N GLU A 291 -9.21 -0.87 -20.32
CA GLU A 291 -9.66 -1.83 -19.31
C GLU A 291 -11.02 -1.44 -18.69
N LEU A 292 -11.26 -0.15 -18.44
CA LEU A 292 -12.57 0.35 -18.00
C LEU A 292 -13.67 0.00 -19.02
N LYS A 293 -13.39 0.15 -20.32
CA LYS A 293 -14.33 -0.22 -21.40
C LYS A 293 -14.58 -1.73 -21.44
N LYS A 294 -13.55 -2.56 -21.23
CA LYS A 294 -13.70 -4.03 -21.16
C LYS A 294 -14.53 -4.46 -19.96
N ALA A 295 -14.32 -3.86 -18.80
CA ALA A 295 -15.07 -4.17 -17.59
C ALA A 295 -16.56 -3.85 -17.75
N LYS A 296 -16.87 -2.65 -18.27
CA LYS A 296 -18.26 -2.25 -18.56
C LYS A 296 -18.98 -3.23 -19.50
N ARG A 297 -18.30 -3.81 -20.48
CA ARG A 297 -18.90 -4.80 -21.41
C ARG A 297 -19.22 -6.15 -20.77
N ARG A 298 -18.66 -6.48 -19.60
CA ARG A 298 -18.92 -7.75 -18.90
C ARG A 298 -20.13 -7.67 -17.96
N GLU A 299 -20.62 -6.47 -17.69
CA GLU A 299 -21.80 -6.22 -16.84
C GLU A 299 -23.12 -6.20 -17.63
N TRP A 300 -23.07 -6.35 -18.96
CA TRP A 300 -24.23 -6.44 -19.88
C TRP A 300 -24.22 -7.79 -20.59
#